data_AF-A0A7C7JZI4-F1
#
_entry.id   AF-A0A7C7JZI4-F1
#
_cell.length_a   1.000
_cell.length_b   1.000
_cell.length_c   1.000
_cell.angle_alpha   90.00
_cell.angle_beta   90.00
_cell.angle_gamma   90.00
#
_symmetry.space_group_name_H-M   'P 1'
#
loop_
_entity.id
_entity.type
_entity.pdbx_description
1 polymer ?
#
loop_
_entity_poly.entity_id
_entity_poly.type
_entity_poly.pdbx_seq_one_letter_code
_entity_poly.pdbx_strand_id
1 'polypeptide(L)'
;MSLISENVIPGNHGKTFETNAKELEDLELIKNAALRVDGVEKVIIDADTYPKQFTVQTSKLVEVISIENEINKTGFHAIPKSIFPL
;
A
#
# COMPACT_ATOMS: atom_id res chain seq x y z
N MET A 1 -4.09 9.35 -16.06
CA MET A 1 -5.18 9.20 -15.07
C MET A 1 -6.07 8.06 -15.52
N SER A 2 -5.91 6.88 -14.91
CA SER A 2 -6.79 5.74 -15.13
C SER A 2 -7.36 5.28 -13.79
N LEU A 3 -8.57 4.72 -13.82
CA LEU A 3 -9.22 4.20 -12.61
C LEU A 3 -8.33 3.16 -11.90
N ILE A 4 -7.55 2.39 -12.66
CA ILE A 4 -6.63 1.38 -12.13
C ILE A 4 -5.38 2.02 -11.52
N SER A 5 -4.89 3.16 -12.03
CA SER A 5 -3.74 3.84 -11.43
C SER A 5 -4.11 4.49 -10.09
N GLU A 6 -5.29 5.09 -10.02
CA GLU A 6 -5.74 5.92 -8.89
C GLU A 6 -6.43 5.14 -7.77
N ASN A 7 -6.82 3.88 -8.03
CA ASN A 7 -7.56 3.08 -7.06
C ASN A 7 -6.93 1.70 -6.85
N VAL A 8 -7.14 1.16 -5.66
CA VAL A 8 -6.98 -0.26 -5.35
C VAL A 8 -8.31 -0.94 -5.67
N ILE A 9 -8.26 -1.88 -6.61
CA ILE A 9 -9.44 -2.63 -7.06
C ILE A 9 -9.71 -3.77 -6.09
N PRO A 10 -10.97 -3.97 -5.67
CA PRO A 10 -11.30 -5.05 -4.73
C PRO A 10 -11.02 -6.44 -5.30
N GLY A 11 -10.69 -7.37 -4.40
CA GLY A 11 -10.37 -8.77 -4.73
C GLY A 11 -8.94 -9.18 -4.38
N ASN A 12 -8.50 -10.31 -4.94
CA ASN A 12 -7.32 -11.03 -4.45
C ASN A 12 -5.97 -10.57 -5.03
N HIS A 13 -5.95 -9.62 -5.97
CA HIS A 13 -4.70 -9.09 -6.52
C HIS A 13 -4.13 -7.98 -5.65
N GLY A 14 -4.98 -7.06 -5.20
CA GLY A 14 -4.55 -5.86 -4.48
C GLY A 14 -3.68 -4.93 -5.32
N LYS A 15 -3.03 -3.97 -4.65
CA LYS A 15 -2.04 -3.08 -5.24
C LYS A 15 -0.78 -3.07 -4.40
N THR A 16 0.37 -3.19 -5.05
CA THR A 16 1.69 -3.15 -4.40
C THR A 16 2.18 -1.72 -4.30
N PHE A 17 2.75 -1.40 -3.14
CA PHE A 17 3.37 -0.13 -2.81
C PHE A 17 4.82 -0.36 -2.39
N GLU A 18 5.68 0.58 -2.75
CA GLU A 18 7.04 0.70 -2.26
C GLU A 18 7.08 1.72 -1.13
N THR A 19 7.98 1.53 -0.17
CA THR A 19 8.14 2.43 0.97
C THR A 19 9.61 2.69 1.31
N ASN A 20 9.85 3.80 1.99
CA ASN A 20 11.16 4.17 2.54
C ASN A 20 11.47 3.52 3.90
N ALA A 21 10.58 2.69 4.44
CA ALA A 21 10.83 1.87 5.63
C ALA A 21 12.02 0.91 5.40
N LYS A 22 12.79 0.64 6.47
CA LYS A 22 13.99 -0.21 6.41
C LYS A 22 13.85 -1.45 7.28
N GLU A 23 13.30 -1.27 8.48
CA GLU A 23 13.17 -2.33 9.47
C GLU A 23 11.80 -3.03 9.37
N LEU A 24 11.72 -4.25 9.88
CA LEU A 24 10.45 -5.01 9.91
C LEU A 24 9.39 -4.30 10.78
N GLU A 25 9.82 -3.67 11.87
CA GLU A 25 8.94 -2.95 12.79
C GLU A 25 8.26 -1.76 12.10
N ASP A 26 9.01 -1.04 11.25
CA ASP A 26 8.47 0.04 10.42
C ASP A 26 7.37 -0.48 9.48
N LEU A 27 7.57 -1.66 8.88
CA LEU A 27 6.60 -2.29 7.99
C LEU A 27 5.32 -2.72 8.72
N GLU A 28 5.44 -3.17 9.96
CA GLU A 28 4.27 -3.46 10.80
C GLU A 28 3.51 -2.16 11.18
N LEU A 29 4.20 -1.04 11.42
CA LEU A 29 3.54 0.26 11.60
C LEU A 29 2.76 0.69 10.36
N ILE A 30 3.36 0.57 9.17
CA ILE A 30 2.73 0.88 7.88
C ILE A 30 1.51 -0.01 7.66
N LYS A 31 1.65 -1.32 7.89
CA LYS A 31 0.54 -2.29 7.79
C LYS A 31 -0.62 -1.92 8.69
N ASN A 32 -0.35 -1.60 9.95
CA ASN A 32 -1.38 -1.18 10.90
C ASN A 32 -2.05 0.14 10.50
N ALA A 33 -1.33 1.07 9.88
CA ALA A 33 -1.91 2.30 9.35
C ALA A 33 -2.79 2.03 8.12
N ALA A 34 -2.32 1.24 7.17
CA ALA A 34 -3.09 0.85 5.99
C ALA A 34 -4.40 0.13 6.35
N LEU A 35 -4.39 -0.74 7.37
CA LEU A 35 -5.59 -1.42 7.87
C LEU A 35 -6.64 -0.48 8.49
N ARG A 36 -6.31 0.78 8.81
CA ARG A 36 -7.28 1.77 9.29
C ARG A 36 -8.10 2.41 8.17
N VAL A 37 -7.65 2.26 6.92
CA VAL A 37 -8.38 2.79 5.77
C VAL A 37 -9.63 1.93 5.55
N ASP A 38 -10.78 2.58 5.58
CA ASP A 38 -12.06 1.91 5.36
C ASP A 38 -12.09 1.24 3.97
N GLY A 39 -12.32 -0.07 3.97
CA GLY A 39 -12.29 -0.90 2.76
C GLY A 39 -11.01 -1.70 2.57
N VAL A 40 -9.95 -1.47 3.35
CA VAL A 40 -8.77 -2.35 3.37
C VAL A 40 -9.06 -3.59 4.21
N GLU A 41 -8.90 -4.77 3.60
CA GLU A 41 -9.13 -6.05 4.28
C GLU A 41 -7.83 -6.70 4.74
N LYS A 42 -6.79 -6.59 3.91
CA LYS A 42 -5.55 -7.31 4.13
C LYS A 42 -4.36 -6.52 3.58
N VAL A 43 -3.26 -6.61 4.32
CA VAL A 43 -1.97 -6.06 3.92
C VAL A 43 -0.92 -7.16 4.03
N ILE A 44 -0.20 -7.40 2.95
CA ILE A 44 0.83 -8.43 2.84
C ILE A 44 2.17 -7.71 2.75
N ILE A 45 3.08 -7.97 3.70
CA ILE A 45 4.41 -7.38 3.72
C ILE A 45 5.35 -8.27 2.89
N ASP A 46 6.14 -7.66 2.01
CA ASP A 46 7.29 -8.27 1.35
C ASP A 46 8.57 -7.63 1.90
N ALA A 47 9.17 -8.31 2.87
CA ALA A 47 10.35 -7.83 3.57
C ALA A 47 11.66 -8.21 2.89
N ASP A 48 11.65 -9.07 1.86
CA ASP A 48 12.88 -9.58 1.23
C ASP A 48 13.30 -8.77 0.01
N THR A 49 12.48 -7.80 -0.43
CA THR A 49 12.79 -6.91 -1.56
C THR A 49 13.38 -5.57 -1.12
N TYR A 50 14.19 -4.94 -1.98
CA TYR A 50 14.60 -3.53 -1.82
C TYR A 50 14.23 -2.71 -3.07
N PRO A 51 13.51 -1.58 -2.94
CA PRO A 51 12.90 -1.06 -1.72
C PRO A 51 11.87 -2.03 -1.10
N LYS A 52 11.59 -1.89 0.20
CA LYS A 52 10.62 -2.72 0.91
C LYS A 52 9.24 -2.50 0.30
N GLN A 53 8.46 -3.57 0.21
CA GLN A 53 7.16 -3.55 -0.46
C GLN A 53 6.06 -4.09 0.44
N PHE A 54 4.84 -3.66 0.16
CA PHE A 54 3.65 -4.25 0.73
C PHE A 54 2.49 -4.20 -0.27
N THR A 55 1.61 -5.18 -0.21
CA THR A 55 0.43 -5.28 -1.08
C THR A 55 -0.83 -5.07 -0.25
N VAL A 56 -1.67 -4.14 -0.68
CA VAL A 56 -2.96 -3.84 -0.05
C VAL A 56 -4.09 -4.48 -0.86
N GLN A 57 -4.92 -5.29 -0.20
CA GLN A 57 -6.14 -5.87 -0.75
C GLN A 57 -7.36 -5.24 -0.08
N THR A 58 -8.40 -4.98 -0.87
CA THR A 58 -9.58 -4.24 -0.44
C THR A 58 -10.87 -5.00 -0.72
N SER A 59 -11.89 -4.76 0.10
CA SER A 59 -13.28 -5.24 -0.07
C SER A 59 -14.07 -4.39 -1.06
N LYS A 60 -13.66 -3.12 -1.20
CA LYS A 60 -14.29 -2.13 -2.06
C LYS A 60 -13.22 -1.30 -2.78
N LEU A 61 -13.67 -0.44 -3.68
CA LEU A 61 -12.80 0.51 -4.34
C LEU A 61 -12.27 1.50 -3.31
N VAL A 62 -10.95 1.59 -3.19
CA VAL A 62 -10.25 2.51 -2.28
C VAL A 62 -9.27 3.33 -3.09
N GLU A 63 -9.31 4.65 -2.91
CA GLU A 63 -8.37 5.54 -3.58
C GLU A 63 -6.96 5.34 -3.03
N VAL A 64 -5.98 5.28 -3.92
CA VAL A 64 -4.55 5.18 -3.57
C VAL A 64 -4.15 6.29 -2.60
N ILE A 65 -4.61 7.51 -2.85
CA ILE A 65 -4.30 8.68 -2.02
C ILE A 65 -4.78 8.52 -0.58
N SER A 66 -5.87 7.78 -0.34
CA SER A 66 -6.36 7.52 1.02
C SER A 66 -5.38 6.64 1.81
N ILE A 67 -4.78 5.65 1.14
CA ILE A 67 -3.75 4.78 1.73
C ILE A 67 -2.46 5.56 1.96
N GLU A 68 -2.00 6.33 0.96
CA GLU A 68 -0.81 7.16 1.08
C GLU A 68 -0.93 8.15 2.24
N ASN A 69 -2.08 8.82 2.38
CA ASN A 69 -2.32 9.78 3.45
C ASN A 69 -2.31 9.15 4.85
N GLU A 70 -2.88 7.95 5.02
CA GLU A 70 -2.79 7.23 6.31
C GLU A 70 -1.35 6.81 6.63
N ILE A 71 -0.60 6.35 5.63
CA ILE A 71 0.78 5.93 5.83
C ILE A 71 1.67 7.14 6.14
N ASN A 72 1.48 8.28 5.48
CA ASN A 72 2.24 9.51 5.74
C ASN A 72 2.14 9.96 7.22
N LYS A 73 1.04 9.65 7.93
CA LYS A 73 0.90 9.93 9.37
C LYS A 73 1.87 9.14 10.25
N THR A 74 2.41 8.04 9.75
CA THR A 74 3.42 7.22 10.44
C THR A 74 4.85 7.75 10.27
N GLY A 75 5.07 8.75 9.41
CA GLY A 75 6.39 9.28 9.06
C GLY A 75 7.05 8.55 7.88
N PHE A 76 6.39 7.53 7.32
CA PHE A 76 6.83 6.82 6.12
C PHE A 76 6.02 7.23 4.90
N HIS A 77 6.57 6.95 3.72
CA HIS A 77 5.90 7.21 2.45
C HIS A 77 5.51 5.88 1.81
N ALA A 78 4.37 5.88 1.13
CA ALA A 78 3.95 4.80 0.26
C ALA A 78 3.85 5.34 -1.17
N ILE A 79 4.43 4.61 -2.12
CA ILE A 79 4.36 4.96 -3.54
C ILE A 79 3.80 3.74 -4.27
N PRO A 80 2.67 3.85 -4.98
CA PRO A 80 2.11 2.74 -5.73
C PRO A 80 3.09 2.30 -6.82
N LYS A 81 3.37 1.01 -6.89
CA LYS A 81 4.20 0.45 -7.95
C LYS A 81 3.43 0.55 -9.27
N SER A 82 4.01 1.25 -10.24
CA SER A 82 3.41 1.36 -11.57
C SER A 82 3.37 -0.01 -12.25
N ILE A 83 2.30 -0.27 -13.00
CA ILE A 83 2.13 -1.49 -13.80
C ILE A 83 2.96 -1.42 -15.10
N PHE A 84 3.49 -0.24 -15.43
CA PHE A 84 4.26 -0.03 -16.65
C PHE A 84 5.77 -0.02 -16.37
N PRO A 85 6.56 -0.85 -17.08
CA PRO A 85 8.00 -0.63 -17.14
C PRO A 85 8.27 0.72 -17.82
N LEU A 86 9.16 1.51 -17.24
CA LEU A 86 9.78 2.67 -17.88
C LEU A 86 10.70 2.22 -19.02
#